data_AF-A0A7L1SR62-F1
#
_entry.id   AF-A0A7L1SR62-F1
#
_cell.length_a   1.000
_cell.length_b   1.000
_cell.length_c   1.000
_cell.angle_alpha   90.00
_cell.angle_beta   90.00
_cell.angle_gamma   90.00
#
_symmetry.space_group_name_H-M   'P 1'
#
loop_
_entity.id
_entity.type
_entity.pdbx_description
1 polymer ?
#
loop_
_entity_poly.entity_id
_entity_poly.type
_entity_poly.pdbx_seq_one_letter_code
_entity_poly.pdbx_strand_id
1 'polypeptide(L)'
;GLNATVSSEVEFGVCTVTCGIGIREVLLTNGCPGTEEKCIVRVEECQGPVDCGWGIPISDGLACVKMPCIYMPPENRFKFVWKMITPNKTAHVLPNDSAIMEACRDTHSVTFQCETQEKGNTIASVKYAVYATNEMPTKKSKRIEMGQSRTEAVLVFCLVTGIIVTIGVIIAMIFMILHW
;
A
#
# COMPACT_ATOMS: atom_id res chain seq x y z
N GLY A 1 -22.15 48.75 5.53
CA GLY A 1 -21.21 47.64 5.81
C GLY A 1 -22.00 46.36 5.82
N LEU A 2 -21.59 45.35 5.05
CA LEU A 2 -22.07 43.98 5.21
C LEU A 2 -21.11 43.04 4.44
N ASN A 3 -19.86 42.92 4.93
CA ASN A 3 -19.04 41.75 4.62
C ASN A 3 -19.53 40.62 5.52
N ALA A 4 -20.68 40.04 5.16
CA ALA A 4 -21.03 38.72 5.66
C ALA A 4 -20.14 37.75 4.87
N THR A 5 -18.96 37.45 5.42
CA THR A 5 -18.24 36.23 5.07
C THR A 5 -19.17 35.08 5.42
N VAL A 6 -19.99 34.67 4.45
CA VAL A 6 -20.66 33.37 4.46
C VAL A 6 -19.52 32.37 4.51
N SER A 7 -19.17 31.94 5.72
CA SER A 7 -18.22 30.87 5.93
C SER A 7 -18.89 29.63 5.35
N SER A 8 -18.60 29.35 4.09
CA SER A 8 -19.05 28.13 3.47
C SER A 8 -18.53 26.95 4.29
N GLU A 9 -19.42 26.03 4.62
CA GLU A 9 -19.08 24.88 5.45
C GLU A 9 -18.27 23.90 4.60
N VAL A 10 -16.99 23.79 4.95
CA VAL A 10 -16.00 22.99 4.23
C VAL A 10 -15.72 21.71 4.99
N GLU A 11 -15.81 20.57 4.31
CA GLU A 11 -15.47 19.26 4.82
C GLU A 11 -14.18 18.74 4.17
N PHE A 12 -13.39 17.99 4.94
CA PHE A 12 -12.16 17.40 4.45
C PHE A 12 -12.39 15.92 4.16
N GLY A 13 -12.08 15.52 2.93
CA GLY A 13 -12.02 14.11 2.55
C GLY A 13 -10.92 13.37 3.30
N VAL A 14 -10.96 12.04 3.18
CA VAL A 14 -9.94 11.16 3.75
C VAL A 14 -8.62 11.34 3.00
N CYS A 15 -7.50 11.26 3.73
CA CYS A 15 -6.17 11.28 3.12
C CYS A 15 -5.98 10.04 2.23
N THR A 16 -5.42 10.21 1.03
CA THR A 16 -5.17 9.09 0.10
C THR A 16 -4.15 8.08 0.61
N VAL A 17 -3.40 8.43 1.67
CA VAL A 17 -2.39 7.58 2.28
C VAL A 17 -2.77 7.22 3.72
N THR A 18 -2.37 6.02 4.13
CA THR A 18 -2.51 5.54 5.52
C THR A 18 -1.33 5.95 6.41
N CYS A 19 -0.23 6.43 5.82
CA CYS A 19 0.97 6.91 6.49
C CYS A 19 1.75 7.83 5.54
N GLY A 20 2.66 8.64 6.06
CA GLY A 20 3.50 9.53 5.26
C GLY A 20 2.74 10.73 4.69
N ILE A 21 3.03 11.11 3.45
CA ILE A 21 2.43 12.27 2.78
C ILE A 21 1.55 11.83 1.61
N GLY A 22 0.38 12.47 1.48
CA GLY A 22 -0.56 12.25 0.39
C GLY A 22 -1.38 13.49 0.10
N ILE A 23 -2.53 13.29 -0.54
CA ILE A 23 -3.48 14.34 -0.86
C ILE A 23 -4.86 14.00 -0.33
N ARG A 24 -5.66 15.02 -0.09
CA ARG A 24 -7.08 14.87 0.23
C ARG A 24 -7.89 15.91 -0.53
N GLU A 25 -9.13 15.55 -0.82
CA GLU A 25 -10.10 16.46 -1.38
C GLU A 25 -10.64 17.38 -0.29
N VAL A 26 -10.94 18.60 -0.68
CA VAL A 26 -11.66 19.56 0.14
C VAL A 26 -13.01 19.80 -0.51
N LEU A 27 -14.06 19.50 0.25
CA LEU A 27 -15.43 19.43 -0.21
C LEU A 27 -16.20 20.62 0.33
N LEU A 28 -16.96 21.26 -0.53
CA LEU A 28 -17.96 22.23 -0.13
C LEU A 28 -19.26 21.49 0.16
N THR A 29 -19.90 21.77 1.29
CA THR A 29 -21.18 21.14 1.66
C THR A 29 -22.39 22.05 1.39
N ASN A 30 -22.15 23.30 1.00
CA ASN A 30 -23.20 24.25 0.63
C ASN A 30 -22.68 25.25 -0.41
N GLY A 31 -23.50 25.54 -1.44
CA GLY A 31 -23.13 26.44 -2.54
C GLY A 31 -22.46 25.73 -3.72
N CYS A 32 -22.63 24.41 -3.83
CA CYS A 32 -22.19 23.66 -4.99
C CYS A 32 -23.00 24.03 -6.25
N PRO A 33 -22.35 24.09 -7.43
CA PRO A 33 -23.05 24.33 -8.67
C PRO A 33 -23.98 23.15 -8.98
N GLY A 34 -25.22 23.44 -9.39
CA GLY A 34 -26.20 22.41 -9.73
C GLY A 34 -26.98 21.90 -8.52
N THR A 35 -27.22 20.59 -8.48
CA THR A 35 -28.01 19.90 -7.43
C THR A 35 -27.17 18.99 -6.54
N GLU A 36 -25.85 19.12 -6.60
CA GLU A 36 -24.92 18.31 -5.79
C GLU A 36 -24.95 18.76 -4.33
N GLU A 37 -25.07 17.80 -3.41
CA GLU A 37 -24.99 18.07 -1.96
C GLU A 37 -23.56 18.39 -1.51
N LYS A 38 -22.55 17.81 -2.18
CA LYS A 38 -21.13 18.07 -1.94
C LYS A 38 -20.37 18.10 -3.25
N CYS A 39 -19.42 19.00 -3.37
CA CYS A 39 -18.58 19.16 -4.56
C CYS A 39 -17.13 19.49 -4.17
N ILE A 40 -16.18 19.01 -4.97
CA ILE A 40 -14.75 19.21 -4.75
C ILE A 40 -14.38 20.63 -5.18
N VAL A 41 -13.82 21.42 -4.25
CA VAL A 41 -13.39 22.80 -4.54
C VAL A 41 -11.88 22.94 -4.65
N ARG A 42 -11.11 22.04 -4.03
CA ARG A 42 -9.66 21.98 -4.14
C ARG A 42 -9.11 20.65 -3.64
N VAL A 43 -7.85 20.38 -3.97
CA VAL A 43 -7.05 19.28 -3.41
C VAL A 43 -5.93 19.88 -2.58
N GLU A 44 -5.73 19.35 -1.39
CA GLU A 44 -4.67 19.78 -0.47
C GLU A 44 -3.81 18.59 -0.06
N GLU A 45 -2.57 18.86 0.33
CA GLU A 45 -1.70 17.84 0.92
C GLU A 45 -2.18 17.47 2.32
N CYS A 46 -2.02 16.20 2.68
CA CYS A 46 -2.32 15.67 4.00
C CYS A 46 -1.18 14.78 4.48
N GLN A 47 -1.06 14.68 5.80
CA GLN A 47 -0.05 13.86 6.45
C GLN A 47 -0.74 12.78 7.27
N GLY A 48 -0.31 11.54 7.06
CA GLY A 48 -0.60 10.41 7.93
C GLY A 48 0.49 10.25 9.01
N PRO A 49 0.44 9.17 9.77
CA PRO A 49 1.52 8.78 10.69
C PRO A 49 2.87 8.68 9.98
N VAL A 50 3.95 9.07 10.69
CA VAL A 50 5.31 9.02 10.14
C VAL A 50 5.79 7.57 9.94
N ASP A 51 5.51 6.66 10.87
CA ASP A 51 5.91 5.25 10.74
C ASP A 51 4.97 4.51 9.79
N CYS A 52 5.50 4.14 8.63
CA CYS A 52 4.82 3.36 7.60
C CYS A 52 5.07 1.84 7.74
N GLY A 53 5.83 1.42 8.76
CA GLY A 53 6.09 0.02 9.03
C GLY A 53 6.97 -0.63 7.97
N TRP A 54 6.60 -1.85 7.56
CA TRP A 54 7.38 -2.67 6.61
C TRP A 54 6.90 -2.45 5.17
N GLY A 55 7.80 -1.96 4.32
CA GLY A 55 7.56 -1.74 2.91
C GLY A 55 7.73 -2.99 2.05
N ILE A 56 7.27 -2.89 0.81
CA ILE A 56 7.45 -3.91 -0.23
C ILE A 56 8.42 -3.36 -1.29
N PRO A 57 9.55 -4.06 -1.57
CA PRO A 57 10.47 -3.64 -2.61
C PRO A 57 9.82 -3.53 -3.99
N ILE A 58 10.26 -2.58 -4.82
CA ILE A 58 9.83 -2.47 -6.23
C ILE A 58 10.42 -3.62 -7.06
N SER A 59 11.63 -4.05 -6.72
CA SER A 59 12.25 -5.22 -7.33
C SER A 59 12.90 -6.06 -6.25
N ASP A 60 12.57 -7.35 -6.24
CA ASP A 60 13.07 -8.35 -5.30
C ASP A 60 13.78 -9.46 -6.11
N GLY A 61 14.88 -9.07 -6.79
CA GLY A 61 15.70 -9.96 -7.62
C GLY A 61 16.40 -11.03 -6.78
N LEU A 62 17.16 -11.98 -7.35
CA LEU A 62 17.93 -12.95 -6.53
C LEU A 62 19.23 -12.34 -5.98
N ALA A 63 19.88 -11.48 -6.77
CA ALA A 63 21.12 -10.82 -6.37
C ALA A 63 20.87 -9.55 -5.55
N CYS A 64 20.01 -8.65 -6.04
CA CYS A 64 19.78 -7.34 -5.41
C CYS A 64 18.29 -7.00 -5.29
N VAL A 65 17.99 -6.07 -4.39
CA VAL A 65 16.65 -5.58 -4.04
C VAL A 65 16.61 -4.07 -4.22
N LYS A 66 15.57 -3.55 -4.88
CA LYS A 66 15.32 -2.11 -5.03
C LYS A 66 14.18 -1.68 -4.12
N MET A 67 14.49 -0.80 -3.18
CA MET A 67 13.61 -0.37 -2.10
C MET A 67 13.31 1.12 -2.22
N PRO A 68 12.04 1.54 -2.34
CA PRO A 68 11.70 2.95 -2.40
C PRO A 68 11.49 3.58 -1.02
N CYS A 69 11.75 4.87 -0.91
CA CYS A 69 11.22 5.72 0.13
C CYS A 69 9.76 6.09 -0.17
N ILE A 70 9.04 6.59 0.83
CA ILE A 70 7.67 7.09 0.67
C ILE A 70 7.73 8.58 0.42
N TYR A 71 7.27 9.03 -0.73
CA TYR A 71 7.24 10.44 -1.11
C TYR A 71 6.13 10.68 -2.14
N MET A 72 5.81 11.96 -2.34
CA MET A 72 4.87 12.40 -3.37
C MET A 72 5.56 13.39 -4.30
N PRO A 73 5.52 13.23 -5.63
CA PRO A 73 6.22 14.12 -6.56
C PRO A 73 5.98 15.62 -6.30
N PRO A 74 6.98 16.49 -6.55
CA PRO A 74 8.28 16.19 -7.15
C PRO A 74 9.32 15.70 -6.13
N GLU A 75 10.21 14.80 -6.56
CA GLU A 75 11.19 14.12 -5.68
C GLU A 75 12.19 15.08 -5.03
N ASN A 76 12.64 16.10 -5.78
CA ASN A 76 13.64 17.08 -5.35
C ASN A 76 13.19 17.97 -4.18
N ARG A 77 11.91 17.91 -3.78
CA ARG A 77 11.38 18.57 -2.59
C ARG A 77 11.86 17.91 -1.30
N PHE A 78 12.20 16.62 -1.37
CA PHE A 78 12.53 15.84 -0.19
C PHE A 78 14.01 15.53 -0.09
N LYS A 79 14.43 15.28 1.13
CA LYS A 79 15.71 14.67 1.43
C LYS A 79 15.47 13.25 1.91
N PHE A 80 16.20 12.28 1.36
CA PHE A 80 16.12 10.89 1.77
C PHE A 80 17.31 10.53 2.64
N VAL A 81 17.06 9.87 3.76
CA VAL A 81 18.10 9.37 4.66
C VAL A 81 17.93 7.88 4.80
N TRP A 82 18.86 7.13 4.22
CA TRP A 82 18.91 5.69 4.37
C TRP A 82 19.73 5.28 5.58
N LYS A 83 19.19 4.35 6.36
CA LYS A 83 19.84 3.78 7.54
C LYS A 83 19.87 2.27 7.43
N MET A 84 21.01 1.69 7.75
CA MET A 84 21.18 0.26 7.95
C MET A 84 21.01 -0.06 9.44
N ILE A 85 20.09 -0.96 9.76
CA ILE A 85 19.79 -1.41 11.11
C ILE A 85 20.28 -2.84 11.24
N THR A 86 21.29 -3.02 12.10
CA THR A 86 21.78 -4.34 12.51
C THR A 86 21.26 -4.62 13.91
N PRO A 87 20.82 -5.85 14.22
CA PRO A 87 20.47 -6.23 15.59
C PRO A 87 21.56 -5.84 16.58
N ASN A 88 21.18 -5.25 17.72
CA ASN A 88 22.08 -4.85 18.81
C ASN A 88 23.16 -3.80 18.47
N LYS A 89 23.04 -3.10 17.34
CA LYS A 89 23.91 -1.96 16.99
C LYS A 89 23.09 -0.71 16.72
N THR A 90 23.74 0.44 16.82
CA THR A 90 23.15 1.72 16.41
C THR A 90 22.91 1.70 14.89
N ALA A 91 21.84 2.38 14.46
CA ALA A 91 21.54 2.52 13.05
C ALA A 91 22.67 3.29 12.35
N HIS A 92 23.23 2.70 11.29
CA HIS A 92 24.30 3.30 10.50
C HIS A 92 23.69 4.08 9.33
N VAL A 93 23.92 5.40 9.28
CA VAL A 93 23.46 6.24 8.16
C VAL A 93 24.30 5.95 6.93
N LEU A 94 23.64 5.65 5.82
CA LEU A 94 24.27 5.35 4.54
C LEU A 94 24.47 6.65 3.75
N PRO A 95 25.47 6.70 2.86
CA PRO A 95 25.72 7.88 2.02
C PRO A 95 24.69 8.05 0.89
N ASN A 96 23.82 7.06 0.66
CA ASN A 96 22.79 7.14 -0.37
C ASN A 96 21.67 8.09 0.08
N ASP A 97 21.37 9.08 -0.76
CA ASP A 97 20.38 10.12 -0.56
C ASP A 97 19.26 10.10 -1.62
N SER A 98 19.18 9.05 -2.44
CA SER A 98 18.14 8.90 -3.45
C SER A 98 16.83 8.34 -2.88
N ALA A 99 15.72 8.56 -3.59
CA ALA A 99 14.43 7.98 -3.22
C ALA A 99 14.38 6.44 -3.38
N ILE A 100 15.36 5.83 -4.08
CA ILE A 100 15.40 4.39 -4.34
C ILE A 100 16.78 3.85 -4.02
N MET A 101 16.86 2.97 -3.03
CA MET A 101 18.10 2.27 -2.70
C MET A 101 18.11 0.87 -3.30
N GLU A 102 19.19 0.56 -4.01
CA GLU A 102 19.52 -0.80 -4.42
C GLU A 102 20.49 -1.42 -3.42
N ALA A 103 20.10 -2.53 -2.81
CA ALA A 103 20.93 -3.30 -1.89
C ALA A 103 21.10 -4.72 -2.43
N CYS A 104 22.35 -5.14 -2.62
CA CYS A 104 22.67 -6.51 -3.01
C CYS A 104 22.74 -7.40 -1.78
N ARG A 105 22.24 -8.62 -1.91
CA ARG A 105 22.23 -9.60 -0.83
C ARG A 105 23.63 -10.07 -0.53
N ASP A 106 23.89 -10.18 0.75
CA ASP A 106 25.11 -10.74 1.28
C ASP A 106 24.77 -12.03 2.06
N THR A 107 25.74 -12.53 2.79
CA THR A 107 25.70 -13.65 3.73
C THR A 107 24.78 -13.42 4.92
N HIS A 108 24.46 -12.16 5.26
CA HIS A 108 23.66 -11.82 6.43
C HIS A 108 22.41 -11.03 6.03
N SER A 109 21.31 -11.30 6.74
CA SER A 109 20.06 -10.56 6.62
C SER A 109 20.18 -9.18 7.28
N VAL A 110 19.75 -8.14 6.57
CA VAL A 110 19.90 -6.74 6.98
C VAL A 110 18.57 -6.02 6.89
N THR A 111 18.28 -5.15 7.84
CA THR A 111 17.13 -4.24 7.78
C THR A 111 17.60 -2.87 7.32
N PHE A 112 16.93 -2.32 6.32
CA PHE A 112 17.12 -0.95 5.87
C PHE A 112 15.91 -0.11 6.26
N GLN A 113 16.14 1.14 6.64
CA GLN A 113 15.10 2.12 6.92
C GLN A 113 15.35 3.34 6.03
N CYS A 114 14.33 3.78 5.30
CA CYS A 114 14.34 5.11 4.71
C CYS A 114 13.56 6.07 5.59
N GLU A 115 14.10 7.28 5.75
CA GLU A 115 13.38 8.45 6.25
C GLU A 115 13.27 9.48 5.12
N THR A 116 12.04 9.84 4.78
CA THR A 116 11.76 10.98 3.90
C THR A 116 11.60 12.21 4.76
N GLN A 117 12.41 13.23 4.48
CA GLN A 117 12.43 14.49 5.22
C GLN A 117 11.99 15.65 4.34
N GLU A 118 11.15 16.53 4.90
CA GLU A 118 10.77 17.80 4.31
C GLU A 118 11.12 18.92 5.30
N LYS A 119 11.93 19.89 4.85
CA LYS A 119 12.39 21.02 5.68
C LYS A 119 13.01 20.59 7.03
N GLY A 120 13.71 19.44 7.04
CA GLY A 120 14.37 18.89 8.22
C GLY A 120 13.48 18.00 9.12
N ASN A 121 12.18 17.94 8.86
CA ASN A 121 11.25 17.07 9.60
C ASN A 121 11.06 15.75 8.87
N THR A 122 11.12 14.63 9.58
CA THR A 122 10.79 13.32 9.00
C THR A 122 9.28 13.20 8.87
N ILE A 123 8.80 13.10 7.63
CA ILE A 123 7.37 13.02 7.31
C ILE A 123 6.91 11.59 7.03
N ALA A 124 7.83 10.70 6.65
CA ALA A 124 7.56 9.29 6.42
C ALA A 124 8.81 8.46 6.76
N SER A 125 8.60 7.26 7.29
CA SER A 125 9.66 6.29 7.54
C SER A 125 9.18 4.88 7.22
N VAL A 126 9.96 4.15 6.44
CA VAL A 126 9.63 2.80 5.97
C VAL A 126 10.82 1.87 6.14
N LYS A 127 10.57 0.62 6.55
CA LYS A 127 11.59 -0.41 6.78
C LYS A 127 11.49 -1.52 5.75
N TYR A 128 12.63 -2.10 5.39
CA TYR A 128 12.74 -3.21 4.46
C TYR A 128 13.68 -4.26 5.03
N ALA A 129 13.28 -5.53 4.94
CA ALA A 129 14.14 -6.65 5.27
C ALA A 129 14.75 -7.21 3.97
N VAL A 130 16.08 -7.16 3.86
CA VAL A 130 16.83 -7.80 2.80
C VAL A 130 17.43 -9.08 3.38
N TYR A 131 16.87 -10.20 2.97
CA TYR A 131 17.31 -11.52 3.45
C TYR A 131 18.62 -11.95 2.80
N ALA A 132 19.39 -12.76 3.51
CA ALA A 132 20.61 -13.36 3.00
C ALA A 132 20.33 -14.27 1.79
N THR A 133 21.35 -14.46 0.94
CA THR A 133 21.24 -15.30 -0.28
C THR A 133 20.86 -16.75 0.01
N ASN A 134 21.37 -17.32 1.11
CA ASN A 134 21.08 -18.68 1.58
C ASN A 134 19.68 -18.86 2.19
N GLU A 135 18.99 -17.77 2.57
CA GLU A 135 17.64 -17.78 3.15
C GLU A 135 16.53 -17.66 2.09
N MET A 136 16.88 -17.42 0.82
CA MET A 136 15.92 -17.20 -0.26
C MET A 136 15.12 -18.44 -0.74
N PRO A 137 15.66 -19.69 -0.79
CA PRO A 137 14.94 -20.77 -1.47
C PRO A 137 13.62 -21.16 -0.76
N THR A 138 13.46 -20.82 0.52
CA THR A 138 12.28 -21.21 1.32
C THR A 138 11.12 -20.20 1.31
N LYS A 139 11.36 -18.93 0.92
CA LYS A 139 10.34 -17.87 1.11
C LYS A 139 9.56 -17.51 -0.15
N LYS A 140 10.13 -17.69 -1.35
CA LYS A 140 9.38 -17.59 -2.62
C LYS A 140 8.26 -18.64 -2.69
N SER A 141 8.52 -19.87 -2.25
CA SER A 141 7.49 -20.92 -2.11
C SER A 141 6.36 -20.45 -1.20
N LYS A 142 6.68 -19.96 0.00
CA LYS A 142 5.67 -19.55 0.99
C LYS A 142 4.80 -18.35 0.57
N ARG A 143 5.37 -17.37 -0.16
CA ARG A 143 4.63 -16.17 -0.61
C ARG A 143 3.75 -16.46 -1.82
N ILE A 144 4.21 -17.33 -2.74
CA ILE A 144 3.40 -17.84 -3.85
C ILE A 144 2.31 -18.77 -3.31
N GLU A 145 2.64 -19.68 -2.38
CA GLU A 145 1.67 -20.56 -1.72
C GLU A 145 0.56 -19.79 -1.00
N MET A 146 0.85 -18.69 -0.29
CA MET A 146 -0.19 -17.95 0.45
C MET A 146 -1.19 -17.21 -0.46
N GLY A 147 -0.74 -16.67 -1.59
CA GLY A 147 -1.60 -15.99 -2.59
C GLY A 147 -2.30 -16.97 -3.54
N GLN A 148 -1.61 -18.03 -3.93
CA GLN A 148 -2.12 -19.08 -4.81
C GLN A 148 -3.08 -20.01 -4.07
N SER A 149 -2.79 -20.41 -2.83
CA SER A 149 -3.67 -21.26 -2.00
C SER A 149 -5.06 -20.65 -1.78
N ARG A 150 -5.16 -19.33 -1.53
CA ARG A 150 -6.45 -18.68 -1.32
C ARG A 150 -7.29 -18.62 -2.59
N THR A 151 -6.64 -18.34 -3.73
CA THR A 151 -7.33 -18.21 -5.01
C THR A 151 -7.75 -19.58 -5.56
N GLU A 152 -6.88 -20.59 -5.43
CA GLU A 152 -7.17 -21.98 -5.77
C GLU A 152 -8.26 -22.57 -4.88
N ALA A 153 -8.24 -22.32 -3.57
CA ALA A 153 -9.29 -22.83 -2.67
C ALA A 153 -10.68 -22.24 -2.97
N VAL A 154 -10.76 -20.95 -3.31
CA VAL A 154 -12.03 -20.31 -3.71
C VAL A 154 -12.51 -20.86 -5.05
N LEU A 155 -11.61 -21.01 -6.03
CA LEU A 155 -11.95 -21.59 -7.34
C LEU A 155 -12.46 -23.04 -7.20
N VAL A 156 -11.78 -23.87 -6.42
CA VAL A 156 -12.21 -25.25 -6.15
C VAL A 156 -13.56 -25.29 -5.44
N PHE A 157 -13.78 -24.42 -4.46
CA PHE A 157 -15.08 -24.34 -3.76
C PHE A 157 -16.22 -23.94 -4.71
N CYS A 158 -16.00 -22.95 -5.57
CA CYS A 158 -16.98 -22.51 -6.58
C CYS A 158 -17.28 -23.62 -7.60
N LEU A 159 -16.26 -24.37 -8.04
CA LEU A 159 -16.45 -25.48 -8.98
C LEU A 159 -17.26 -26.61 -8.33
N VAL A 160 -16.93 -27.01 -7.11
CA VAL A 160 -17.65 -28.08 -6.40
C VAL A 160 -19.10 -27.69 -6.13
N THR A 161 -19.34 -26.47 -5.64
CA THR A 161 -20.71 -25.97 -5.41
C THR A 161 -21.51 -25.87 -6.71
N GLY A 162 -20.90 -25.39 -7.80
CA GLY A 162 -21.54 -25.32 -9.12
C GLY A 162 -21.96 -26.70 -9.65
N ILE A 163 -21.11 -27.72 -9.50
CA ILE A 163 -21.42 -29.09 -9.92
C ILE A 163 -22.61 -29.65 -9.13
N ILE A 164 -22.63 -29.46 -7.80
CA ILE A 164 -23.72 -29.96 -6.95
C ILE A 164 -25.05 -29.31 -7.34
N VAL A 165 -25.08 -27.99 -7.56
CA VAL A 165 -26.30 -27.29 -7.98
C VAL A 165 -26.77 -27.78 -9.34
N THR A 166 -25.85 -27.96 -10.29
CA THR A 166 -26.19 -28.42 -11.64
C THR A 166 -26.80 -29.82 -11.61
N ILE A 167 -26.23 -30.74 -10.84
CA ILE A 167 -26.78 -32.10 -10.65
C ILE A 167 -28.17 -32.02 -10.01
N GLY A 168 -28.36 -31.18 -9.00
CA GLY A 168 -29.66 -30.99 -8.34
C GLY A 168 -30.75 -30.53 -9.31
N VAL A 169 -30.43 -29.58 -10.20
CA VAL A 169 -31.37 -29.09 -11.22
C VAL A 169 -31.73 -30.17 -12.23
N ILE A 170 -30.74 -30.97 -12.69
CA ILE A 170 -30.99 -32.08 -13.61
C ILE A 170 -31.91 -33.12 -12.98
N ILE A 171 -31.66 -33.49 -11.72
CA ILE A 171 -32.49 -34.44 -10.98
C ILE A 171 -33.92 -33.89 -10.85
N ALA A 172 -34.08 -32.63 -10.45
CA ALA A 172 -35.40 -32.00 -10.33
C ALA A 172 -36.16 -31.99 -11.67
N MET A 173 -35.48 -31.67 -12.78
CA MET A 173 -36.08 -31.73 -14.12
C MET A 173 -36.54 -33.15 -14.49
N ILE A 174 -35.72 -34.17 -14.20
CA ILE A 174 -36.09 -35.57 -14.46
C ILE A 174 -37.31 -35.97 -13.63
N PHE A 175 -37.35 -35.62 -12.35
CA PHE A 175 -38.52 -35.88 -11.51
C PHE A 175 -39.77 -35.17 -12.05
N MET A 176 -39.66 -33.90 -12.44
CA MET A 176 -40.79 -33.18 -13.05
C MET A 176 -41.30 -33.84 -14.33
N ILE A 177 -40.43 -34.43 -15.13
CA ILE A 177 -40.82 -35.14 -16.37
C ILE A 177 -41.42 -36.51 -16.08
N LEU A 178 -40.88 -37.25 -15.10
CA LEU A 178 -41.35 -38.61 -14.75
C LEU A 178 -42.65 -38.60 -13.92
N HIS A 179 -42.90 -37.51 -13.18
CA HIS A 179 -44.09 -37.34 -12.35
C HIS A 179 -45.16 -36.43 -12.98
N TRP A 180 -44.98 -36.03 -14.24
CA TRP A 180 -46.01 -35.48 -15.12
C TRP A 180 -46.73 -36.64 -15.81
#